data_AF-A0A453RBD4-F1
#
_entry.id   AF-A0A453RBD4-F1
#
_cell.length_a   1.000
_cell.length_b   1.000
_cell.length_c   1.000
_cell.angle_alpha   90.00
_cell.angle_beta   90.00
_cell.angle_gamma   90.00
#
_symmetry.space_group_name_H-M   'P 1'
#
loop_
_entity.id
_entity.type
_entity.pdbx_description
1 polymer ?
#
loop_
_entity_poly.entity_id
_entity_poly.type
_entity_poly.pdbx_seq_one_letter_code
_entity_poly.pdbx_strand_id
1 'polypeptide(L)'
;MRLITADGERQNMDFVFGCAHDQQGKLLDSPASTDGILGLSNGAMSLPTQLAKQGIISNVFGHCIATDPSSSGYMFLGDDYVPRWGMTWVPVRNGPEDVYSTVVQKVNYGGQELNVREQAGKLTQVIFDSGSSYTYFPHEIYTSLIASLEAASPGFARDESDQTLPFCMKPNFPVR
;
A
#
# COMPACT_ATOMS: atom_id res chain seq x y z
N MET A 1 -14.98 17.24 15.23
CA MET A 1 -14.17 16.16 15.85
C MET A 1 -13.54 16.74 17.12
N ARG A 2 -13.33 15.94 18.17
CA ARG A 2 -12.65 16.42 19.40
C ARG A 2 -11.34 15.68 19.54
N LEU A 3 -10.23 16.41 19.49
CA LEU A 3 -8.91 15.84 19.70
C LEU A 3 -8.59 15.88 21.19
N ILE A 4 -8.06 14.78 21.71
CA ILE A 4 -7.55 14.67 23.07
C ILE A 4 -6.07 14.37 22.93
N THR A 5 -5.24 15.34 23.30
CA THR A 5 -3.78 15.22 23.24
C THR A 5 -3.26 14.39 24.42
N ALA A 6 -1.99 13.98 24.37
CA ALA A 6 -1.39 13.11 25.38
C ALA A 6 -1.35 13.74 26.80
N ASP A 7 -1.31 15.07 26.87
CA ASP A 7 -1.42 15.87 28.10
C ASP A 7 -2.87 16.06 28.58
N GLY A 8 -3.85 15.51 27.85
CA GLY A 8 -5.27 15.57 28.18
C GLY A 8 -5.97 16.86 27.76
N GLU A 9 -5.27 17.76 27.05
CA GLU A 9 -5.92 18.94 26.48
C GLU A 9 -6.94 18.53 25.42
N ARG A 10 -8.02 19.31 25.35
CA ARG A 10 -9.17 19.02 24.51
C ARG A 10 -9.35 20.15 23.52
N GLN A 11 -9.05 19.87 22.26
CA GLN A 11 -9.23 20.85 21.20
C GLN A 11 -10.45 20.51 20.36
N ASN A 12 -11.36 21.49 20.25
CA ASN A 12 -12.44 21.42 19.28
C ASN A 12 -11.84 21.82 17.94
N MET A 13 -12.00 20.92 16.97
CA MET A 13 -11.48 21.13 15.64
C MET A 13 -12.60 21.15 14.61
N ASP A 14 -12.52 22.16 13.74
CA ASP A 14 -13.22 22.19 12.49
C ASP A 14 -12.55 21.19 11.55
N PHE A 15 -13.08 19.97 11.56
CA PHE A 15 -12.62 18.85 10.77
C PHE A 15 -13.72 18.46 9.79
N VAL A 16 -13.37 18.38 8.50
CA VAL A 16 -14.29 18.03 7.44
C VAL A 16 -14.12 16.55 7.10
N PHE A 17 -15.21 15.80 7.08
CA PHE A 17 -15.24 14.42 6.60
C PHE A 17 -16.52 14.19 5.80
N GLY A 18 -16.50 13.18 4.95
CA GLY A 18 -17.67 12.79 4.16
C GLY A 18 -18.58 11.84 4.93
N CYS A 19 -19.88 11.99 4.75
CA CYS A 19 -20.86 10.96 5.08
C CYS A 19 -21.13 10.15 3.82
N ALA A 20 -21.05 8.82 3.93
CA ALA A 20 -21.40 7.92 2.85
C ALA A 20 -22.64 7.09 3.23
N HIS A 21 -23.49 6.82 2.24
CA HIS A 21 -24.69 6.00 2.36
C HIS A 21 -24.70 4.99 1.20
N ASP A 22 -25.42 3.88 1.37
CA ASP A 22 -25.62 2.85 0.34
C ASP A 22 -24.31 2.35 -0.29
N GLN A 23 -23.32 2.05 0.56
CA GLN A 23 -22.02 1.55 0.14
C GLN A 23 -22.17 0.27 -0.69
N GLN A 24 -21.36 0.14 -1.75
CA GLN A 24 -21.37 -1.00 -2.67
C GLN A 24 -19.94 -1.49 -2.94
N GLY A 25 -19.84 -2.68 -3.55
CA GLY A 25 -18.57 -3.27 -3.97
C GLY A 25 -17.77 -3.87 -2.81
N LYS A 26 -16.45 -3.99 -3.03
CA LYS A 26 -15.55 -4.77 -2.16
C LYS A 26 -15.43 -4.27 -0.72
N LEU A 27 -15.89 -3.06 -0.43
CA LEU A 27 -15.88 -2.52 0.92
C LEU A 27 -16.82 -3.31 1.84
N LEU A 28 -17.94 -3.84 1.30
CA LEU A 28 -18.87 -4.70 2.02
C LEU A 28 -18.38 -6.14 2.17
N ASP A 29 -17.44 -6.56 1.31
CA ASP A 29 -16.86 -7.90 1.30
C ASP A 29 -15.74 -8.06 2.35
N SER A 30 -15.42 -6.99 3.09
CA SER A 30 -14.42 -7.02 4.15
C SER A 30 -14.85 -7.95 5.29
N PRO A 31 -13.97 -8.86 5.76
CA PRO A 31 -14.26 -9.72 6.91
C PRO A 31 -14.38 -8.93 8.23
N ALA A 32 -13.92 -7.69 8.27
CA ALA A 32 -14.09 -6.79 9.40
C ALA A 32 -15.23 -5.79 9.13
N SER A 33 -16.15 -5.67 10.08
CA SER A 33 -17.15 -4.60 10.09
C SER A 33 -16.45 -3.25 10.32
N THR A 34 -16.54 -2.35 9.34
CA THR A 34 -15.96 -1.00 9.41
C THR A 34 -17.05 0.05 9.26
N ASP A 35 -17.03 1.09 10.11
CA ASP A 35 -17.97 2.21 10.02
C ASP A 35 -17.54 3.30 9.02
N GLY A 36 -16.39 3.15 8.36
CA GLY A 36 -15.90 4.10 7.37
C GLY A 36 -14.45 3.86 6.94
N ILE A 37 -13.93 4.81 6.14
CA ILE A 37 -12.57 4.79 5.61
C ILE A 37 -11.80 6.00 6.16
N LEU A 38 -10.59 5.76 6.65
CA LEU A 38 -9.67 6.83 7.01
C LEU A 38 -8.80 7.21 5.80
N GLY A 39 -9.04 8.37 5.22
CA GLY A 39 -8.25 8.89 4.09
C GLY A 39 -6.89 9.44 4.53
N LEU A 40 -5.81 8.84 4.03
CA LEU A 40 -4.42 9.21 4.32
C LEU A 40 -3.71 9.91 3.16
N SER A 41 -4.38 10.15 2.03
CA SER A 41 -3.81 10.74 0.81
C SER A 41 -3.12 12.09 1.05
N ASN A 42 -2.38 12.61 0.07
CA ASN A 42 -1.80 13.95 0.18
C ASN A 42 -2.85 15.07 -0.11
N GLY A 43 -4.13 14.69 -0.28
CA GLY A 43 -5.20 15.59 -0.64
C GLY A 43 -5.63 16.53 0.47
N ALA A 44 -6.23 17.66 0.09
CA ALA A 44 -6.60 18.74 1.01
C ALA A 44 -7.56 18.34 2.15
N MET A 45 -8.33 17.27 1.93
CA MET A 45 -9.36 16.73 2.81
C MET A 45 -8.86 15.51 3.62
N SER A 46 -7.62 15.05 3.43
CA SER A 46 -7.10 13.92 4.21
C SER A 46 -6.88 14.30 5.67
N LEU A 47 -6.97 13.33 6.58
CA LEU A 47 -6.74 13.56 8.01
C LEU A 47 -5.38 14.25 8.29
N PRO A 48 -4.24 13.74 7.79
CA PRO A 48 -2.95 14.36 8.07
C PRO A 48 -2.87 15.79 7.54
N THR A 49 -3.39 16.06 6.33
CA THR A 49 -3.36 17.41 5.75
C THR A 49 -4.22 18.41 6.53
N GLN A 50 -5.40 18.00 6.99
CA GLN A 50 -6.27 18.87 7.79
C GLN A 50 -5.65 19.21 9.16
N LEU A 51 -5.04 18.24 9.83
CA LEU A 51 -4.34 18.45 11.10
C LEU A 51 -3.12 19.36 10.93
N ALA A 52 -2.35 19.15 9.88
CA ALA A 52 -1.16 19.95 9.60
C ALA A 52 -1.51 21.41 9.25
N LYS A 53 -2.61 21.65 8.52
CA LYS A 53 -3.11 23.02 8.24
C LYS A 53 -3.47 23.80 9.50
N GLN A 54 -3.82 23.10 10.59
CA GLN A 54 -4.12 23.69 11.90
C GLN A 54 -2.87 23.80 12.80
N GLY A 55 -1.69 23.38 12.32
CA GLY A 55 -0.43 23.45 13.07
C GLY A 55 -0.31 22.42 14.19
N ILE A 56 -1.14 21.37 14.19
CA ILE A 56 -1.17 20.36 15.26
C ILE A 56 -0.08 19.30 15.08
N ILE A 57 0.21 18.93 13.82
CA ILE A 57 1.24 17.96 13.46
C ILE A 57 2.02 18.46 12.23
N SER A 58 3.21 17.93 12.02
CA SER A 58 3.82 17.91 10.68
C SER A 58 2.96 17.09 9.71
N ASN A 59 2.86 17.48 8.43
CA ASN A 59 2.09 16.74 7.42
C ASN A 59 2.80 15.44 7.00
N VAL A 60 2.90 14.52 7.95
CA VAL A 60 3.61 13.26 7.90
C VAL A 60 2.74 12.22 8.59
N PHE A 61 2.76 10.99 8.09
CA PHE A 61 2.24 9.84 8.81
C PHE A 61 3.16 8.65 8.54
N GLY A 62 3.12 7.68 9.45
CA GLY A 62 3.75 6.38 9.24
C GLY A 62 2.77 5.27 9.55
N HIS A 63 2.86 4.19 8.78
CA HIS A 63 2.02 3.02 8.96
C HIS A 63 2.87 1.75 8.93
N CYS A 64 2.88 1.02 10.04
CA CYS A 64 3.48 -0.29 10.14
C CYS A 64 2.34 -1.32 10.16
N ILE A 65 2.24 -2.08 9.06
CA ILE A 65 1.23 -3.14 8.92
C ILE A 65 1.80 -4.43 9.51
N ALA A 66 1.03 -5.09 10.37
CA ALA A 66 1.38 -6.39 10.93
C ALA A 66 1.36 -7.46 9.84
N THR A 67 2.34 -8.37 9.87
CA THR A 67 2.43 -9.51 8.94
C THR A 67 1.67 -10.74 9.45
N ASP A 68 1.44 -10.83 10.76
CA ASP A 68 0.75 -11.94 11.42
C ASP A 68 -0.57 -11.45 12.06
N PRO A 69 -1.70 -12.16 11.89
CA PRO A 69 -2.98 -11.80 12.52
C PRO A 69 -2.94 -11.71 14.06
N SER A 70 -1.99 -12.39 14.71
CA SER A 70 -1.78 -12.34 16.16
C SER A 70 -0.95 -11.13 16.61
N SER A 71 -0.34 -10.39 15.68
CA SER A 71 0.44 -9.19 15.95
C SER A 71 -0.37 -7.93 15.62
N SER A 72 -0.11 -6.84 16.35
CA SER A 72 -0.71 -5.54 16.08
C SER A 72 0.27 -4.64 15.33
N GLY A 73 -0.19 -4.05 14.22
CA GLY A 73 0.49 -2.95 13.57
C GLY A 73 0.30 -1.65 14.35
N TYR A 74 0.91 -0.58 13.86
CA TYR A 74 0.68 0.76 14.40
C TYR A 74 0.64 1.81 13.30
N MET A 75 0.05 2.96 13.63
CA MET A 75 0.04 4.14 12.80
C MET A 75 0.35 5.35 13.68
N PHE A 76 1.10 6.30 13.15
CA PHE A 76 1.32 7.58 13.80
C PHE A 76 1.07 8.72 12.80
N LEU A 77 0.65 9.86 13.34
CA LEU A 77 0.47 11.12 12.63
C LEU A 77 1.47 12.13 13.20
N GLY A 78 2.11 12.90 12.34
CA GLY A 78 3.26 13.73 12.69
C GLY A 78 4.60 13.03 12.47
N ASP A 79 5.68 13.72 12.83
CA ASP A 79 7.06 13.32 12.59
C ASP A 79 7.80 12.80 13.83
N ASP A 80 7.20 12.89 15.02
CA ASP A 80 7.80 12.47 16.30
C ASP A 80 8.31 11.02 16.30
N TYR A 81 7.59 10.12 15.62
CA TYR A 81 7.88 8.68 15.58
C TYR A 81 8.60 8.24 14.30
N VAL A 82 9.04 9.18 13.46
CA VAL A 82 9.84 8.85 12.27
C VAL A 82 11.21 8.32 12.72
N PRO A 83 11.61 7.11 12.32
CA PRO A 83 12.91 6.56 12.72
C PRO A 83 14.07 7.43 12.21
N ARG A 84 15.01 7.75 13.10
CA ARG A 84 16.19 8.59 12.78
C ARG A 84 17.25 7.87 11.95
N TRP A 85 17.21 6.53 11.90
CA TRP A 85 18.18 5.68 11.20
C TRP A 85 17.50 4.41 10.71
N GLY A 86 18.14 3.69 9.78
CA GLY A 86 17.62 2.43 9.22
C GLY A 86 16.53 2.61 8.15
N MET A 87 16.27 3.84 7.70
CA MET A 87 15.31 4.15 6.65
C MET A 87 16.00 4.45 5.32
N THR A 88 15.40 3.97 4.23
CA THR A 88 15.72 4.38 2.87
C THR A 88 14.62 5.29 2.35
N TRP A 89 15.01 6.42 1.78
CA TRP A 89 14.07 7.45 1.32
C TRP A 89 13.98 7.49 -0.20
N VAL A 90 12.77 7.70 -0.71
CA VAL A 90 12.51 7.96 -2.12
C VAL A 90 11.64 9.21 -2.25
N PRO A 91 11.90 10.10 -3.22
CA PRO A 91 11.01 11.23 -3.46
C PRO A 91 9.60 10.75 -3.81
N VAL A 92 8.62 11.26 -3.08
CA VAL A 92 7.21 11.17 -3.48
C VAL A 92 6.98 12.14 -4.62
N ARG A 93 6.40 11.66 -5.71
CA ARG A 93 5.90 12.48 -6.81
C ARG A 93 4.41 12.69 -6.62
N ASN A 94 4.02 13.96 -6.46
CA ASN A 94 2.63 14.35 -6.46
C ASN A 94 2.07 14.15 -7.89
N GLY A 95 1.12 13.23 -8.02
CA GLY A 95 0.38 12.99 -9.26
C GLY A 95 -0.99 13.67 -9.24
N PRO A 96 -1.74 13.64 -10.36
CA PRO A 96 -3.03 14.33 -10.49
C PRO A 96 -4.16 13.83 -9.59
N GLU A 97 -3.96 12.75 -8.83
CA GLU A 97 -5.03 12.07 -8.04
C GLU A 97 -4.77 12.06 -6.54
N ASP A 98 -3.91 12.95 -6.04
CA ASP A 98 -3.54 13.02 -4.62
C ASP A 98 -2.96 11.69 -4.03
N VAL A 99 -2.51 10.78 -4.89
CA VAL A 99 -1.92 9.50 -4.50
C VAL A 99 -0.43 9.63 -4.17
N TYR A 100 0.04 8.87 -3.19
CA TYR A 100 1.47 8.71 -2.95
C TYR A 100 2.05 7.84 -4.06
N SER A 101 2.88 8.45 -4.91
CA SER A 101 3.52 7.72 -5.98
C SER A 101 5.00 8.04 -6.08
N THR A 102 5.74 7.14 -6.70
CA THR A 102 7.14 7.36 -7.06
C THR A 102 7.43 6.67 -8.39
N VAL A 103 8.68 6.70 -8.81
CA VAL A 103 9.14 6.03 -10.03
C VAL A 103 10.21 5.01 -9.70
N VAL A 104 10.07 3.80 -10.24
CA VAL A 104 11.11 2.78 -10.19
C VAL A 104 11.88 2.77 -11.50
N GLN A 105 13.20 2.61 -11.40
CA GLN A 105 14.08 2.52 -12.57
C GLN A 105 14.11 1.11 -13.12
N LYS A 106 14.12 0.11 -12.22
CA LYS A 106 14.27 -1.31 -12.55
C LYS A 106 13.49 -2.14 -11.56
N VAL A 107 13.00 -3.28 -12.04
CA VAL A 107 12.38 -4.32 -11.22
C VAL A 107 13.19 -5.59 -11.44
N ASN A 108 13.65 -6.24 -10.37
CA ASN A 108 14.53 -7.41 -10.47
C ASN A 108 13.95 -8.59 -9.68
N TYR A 109 14.21 -9.81 -10.16
CA TYR A 109 13.96 -11.06 -9.44
C TYR A 109 15.19 -11.97 -9.55
N GLY A 110 15.71 -12.45 -8.42
CA GLY A 110 16.86 -13.38 -8.40
C GLY A 110 18.13 -12.87 -9.09
N GLY A 111 18.31 -11.54 -9.20
CA GLY A 111 19.42 -10.91 -9.93
C GLY A 111 19.17 -10.65 -11.41
N GLN A 112 18.04 -11.12 -11.96
CA GLN A 112 17.60 -10.85 -13.33
C GLN A 112 16.64 -9.66 -13.35
N GLU A 113 16.88 -8.73 -14.28
CA GLU A 113 15.97 -7.62 -14.55
C GLU A 113 14.70 -8.14 -15.24
N LEU A 114 13.55 -7.87 -14.62
CA LEU A 114 12.24 -8.20 -15.14
C LEU A 114 11.90 -7.19 -16.22
N ASN A 115 11.62 -7.69 -17.41
CA ASN A 115 11.56 -6.91 -18.65
C ASN A 115 10.48 -5.81 -18.55
N VAL A 116 10.92 -4.60 -18.20
CA VAL A 116 10.17 -3.38 -18.49
C VAL A 116 10.47 -3.14 -19.95
N ARG A 117 9.57 -3.48 -20.89
CA ARG A 117 9.75 -2.92 -22.23
C ARG A 117 9.90 -1.44 -22.01
N GLU A 118 10.99 -0.87 -22.52
CA GLU A 118 11.15 0.57 -22.65
C GLU A 118 9.99 1.04 -23.52
N GLN A 119 8.84 1.28 -22.90
CA GLN A 119 7.73 2.00 -23.50
C GLN A 119 8.23 3.44 -23.58
N ALA A 120 9.11 3.69 -24.54
CA ALA A 120 9.70 4.97 -24.90
C ALA A 120 10.19 5.78 -23.68
N GLY A 121 11.14 5.25 -22.90
CA GLY A 121 11.81 6.02 -21.84
C GLY A 121 10.90 6.47 -20.67
N LYS A 122 9.69 5.91 -20.53
CA LYS A 122 8.83 6.17 -19.37
C LYS A 122 9.22 5.25 -18.22
N LEU A 123 9.69 5.85 -17.13
CA LEU A 123 9.90 5.16 -15.85
C LEU A 123 8.57 4.58 -15.36
N THR A 124 8.62 3.39 -14.76
CA THR A 124 7.44 2.75 -14.17
C THR A 124 7.01 3.51 -12.93
N GLN A 125 5.77 3.99 -12.91
CA GLN A 125 5.19 4.60 -11.73
C GLN A 125 4.78 3.52 -10.73
N VAL A 126 5.08 3.76 -9.46
CA VAL A 126 4.61 2.94 -8.33
C VAL A 126 3.68 3.78 -7.50
N ILE A 127 2.53 3.22 -7.15
CA ILE A 127 1.55 3.84 -6.24
C ILE A 127 1.59 3.06 -4.93
N PHE A 128 1.67 3.78 -3.81
CA PHE A 128 1.55 3.18 -2.48
C PHE A 128 0.07 3.14 -2.11
N ASP A 129 -0.50 1.94 -2.12
CA ASP A 129 -1.92 1.69 -1.85
C ASP A 129 -2.07 0.74 -0.65
N SER A 130 -2.79 1.19 0.38
CA SER A 130 -3.12 0.38 1.56
C SER A 130 -4.50 -0.29 1.45
N GLY A 131 -5.29 0.06 0.43
CA GLY A 131 -6.60 -0.52 0.14
C GLY A 131 -6.56 -1.82 -0.67
N SER A 132 -5.38 -2.20 -1.17
CA SER A 132 -5.18 -3.42 -1.96
C SER A 132 -4.42 -4.48 -1.18
N SER A 133 -4.89 -5.74 -1.22
CA SER A 133 -4.23 -6.87 -0.57
C SER A 133 -2.96 -7.37 -1.29
N TYR A 134 -2.89 -7.18 -2.62
CA TYR A 134 -1.80 -7.68 -3.46
C TYR A 134 -1.10 -6.54 -4.20
N THR A 135 0.16 -6.76 -4.58
CA THR A 135 0.87 -5.88 -5.50
C THR A 135 0.44 -6.16 -6.94
N TYR A 136 0.00 -5.13 -7.65
CA TYR A 136 -0.39 -5.21 -9.05
C TYR A 136 0.75 -4.75 -9.96
N PHE A 137 1.04 -5.55 -10.99
CA PHE A 137 2.08 -5.25 -11.96
C PHE A 137 1.47 -4.97 -13.34
N PRO A 138 2.09 -4.07 -14.14
CA PRO A 138 1.85 -4.04 -15.58
C PRO A 138 2.04 -5.44 -16.18
N HIS A 139 1.21 -5.77 -17.17
CA HIS A 139 1.16 -7.11 -17.77
C HIS A 139 2.53 -7.66 -18.19
N GLU A 140 3.40 -6.82 -18.73
CA GLU A 140 4.75 -7.20 -19.20
C GLU A 140 5.67 -7.60 -18.03
N ILE A 141 5.70 -6.81 -16.96
CA ILE A 141 6.49 -7.10 -15.76
C ILE A 141 5.94 -8.35 -15.07
N TYR A 142 4.61 -8.47 -14.96
CA TYR A 142 3.95 -9.64 -14.39
C TYR A 142 4.33 -10.92 -15.14
N THR A 143 4.23 -10.91 -16.47
CA THR A 143 4.54 -12.08 -17.29
C THR A 143 6.03 -12.46 -17.20
N SER A 144 6.93 -11.46 -17.16
CA SER A 144 8.36 -11.69 -16.94
C SER A 144 8.65 -12.29 -15.56
N LEU A 145 7.91 -11.85 -14.53
CA LEU A 145 8.02 -12.40 -13.17
C LEU A 145 7.59 -13.86 -13.14
N ILE A 146 6.43 -14.19 -13.73
CA ILE A 146 5.94 -15.58 -13.78
C ILE A 146 6.95 -16.50 -14.48
N ALA A 147 7.47 -16.10 -15.65
CA ALA A 147 8.47 -16.89 -16.36
C ALA A 147 9.76 -17.12 -15.53
N SER A 148 10.18 -16.11 -14.77
CA SER A 148 11.35 -16.21 -13.90
C SER A 148 11.10 -17.11 -12.69
N LEU A 149 9.88 -17.07 -12.12
CA LEU A 149 9.46 -17.93 -11.02
C LEU A 149 9.40 -19.40 -11.46
N GLU A 150 8.83 -19.68 -12.63
CA GLU A 150 8.77 -21.04 -13.19
C GLU A 150 10.18 -21.60 -13.43
N ALA A 151 11.06 -20.82 -14.04
CA ALA A 151 12.46 -21.22 -14.27
C ALA A 151 13.22 -21.49 -12.96
N ALA A 152 12.96 -20.70 -11.91
CA ALA A 152 13.58 -20.86 -10.60
C ALA A 152 12.98 -22.01 -9.76
N SER A 153 11.83 -22.57 -10.16
CA SER A 153 11.05 -23.51 -9.34
C SER A 153 10.74 -24.83 -10.06
N PRO A 154 11.75 -25.63 -10.48
CA PRO A 154 11.55 -26.83 -11.30
C PRO A 154 10.74 -27.95 -10.62
N GLY A 155 10.63 -27.93 -9.29
CA GLY A 155 9.80 -28.85 -8.51
C GLY A 155 8.33 -28.43 -8.39
N PHE A 156 7.94 -27.32 -9.01
CA PHE A 156 6.59 -26.80 -8.98
C PHE A 156 6.02 -26.73 -10.39
N ALA A 157 4.75 -27.06 -10.53
CA ALA A 157 3.99 -26.94 -11.77
C ALA A 157 2.83 -25.96 -11.55
N ARG A 158 2.37 -25.32 -12.63
CA ARG A 158 1.18 -24.49 -12.60
C ARG A 158 -0.01 -25.29 -12.06
N ASP A 159 -0.75 -24.70 -11.13
CA ASP A 159 -1.97 -25.27 -10.60
C ASP A 159 -3.19 -24.62 -11.25
N GLU A 160 -3.79 -25.29 -12.23
CA GLU A 160 -5.01 -24.80 -12.89
C GLU A 160 -6.28 -25.03 -12.05
N SER A 161 -6.19 -25.83 -10.98
CA SER A 161 -7.33 -26.09 -10.10
C SER A 161 -7.55 -24.97 -9.07
N ASP A 162 -6.52 -24.18 -8.80
CA ASP A 162 -6.60 -23.01 -7.93
C ASP A 162 -6.73 -21.72 -8.77
N GLN A 163 -7.87 -21.06 -8.64
CA GLN A 163 -8.20 -19.81 -9.34
C GLN A 163 -8.17 -18.59 -8.41
N THR A 164 -7.59 -18.72 -7.21
CA THR A 164 -7.50 -17.63 -6.23
C THR A 164 -6.73 -16.44 -6.79
N LEU A 165 -5.67 -16.70 -7.56
CA LEU A 165 -4.87 -15.71 -8.27
C LEU A 165 -4.77 -16.09 -9.77
N PRO A 166 -4.41 -15.15 -10.65
CA PRO A 166 -4.21 -15.45 -12.07
C PRO A 166 -3.12 -16.49 -12.36
N PHE A 167 -2.23 -16.72 -11.39
CA PHE A 167 -1.18 -17.74 -11.44
C PHE A 167 -0.96 -18.35 -10.04
N CYS A 168 -1.14 -19.65 -9.93
CA CYS A 168 -0.83 -20.46 -8.75
C CYS A 168 0.10 -21.62 -9.17
N MET A 169 0.94 -22.09 -8.25
CA MET A 169 1.80 -23.25 -8.45
C MET A 169 1.59 -24.26 -7.33
N LYS A 170 1.70 -25.54 -7.66
CA LYS A 170 1.74 -26.65 -6.70
C LYS A 170 2.98 -27.50 -6.91
N PRO A 171 3.50 -28.14 -5.86
CA PRO A 171 4.61 -29.07 -6.01
C PRO A 171 4.21 -30.23 -6.92
N ASN A 172 5.12 -30.63 -7.80
CA ASN A 172 4.96 -31.82 -8.66
C ASN A 172 5.47 -33.10 -7.97
N PHE A 173 5.73 -33.01 -6.66
CA PHE A 173 6.16 -34.09 -5.80
C PHE A 173 5.22 -34.20 -4.58
N PRO A 174 5.16 -35.37 -3.92
CA PRO A 174 4.36 -35.54 -2.71
C PRO A 174 4.85 -34.61 -1.59
N VAL A 175 3.97 -33.76 -1.08
CA VAL A 175 4.22 -32.99 0.15
C VAL A 175 3.86 -33.89 1.33
N ARG A 176 4.77 -34.02 2.29
CA ARG A 176 4.58 -34.82 3.50
C ARG A 176 3.91 -34.01 4.61
#